data_AF-A0A9W6HND4-F1
#
_entry.id   AF-A0A9W6HND4-F1
#
_cell.length_a   1.000
_cell.length_b   1.000
_cell.length_c   1.000
_cell.angle_alpha   90.00
_cell.angle_beta   90.00
_cell.angle_gamma   90.00
#
_symmetry.space_group_name_H-M   'P 1'
#
loop_
_entity.id
_entity.type
_entity.pdbx_description
1 polymer ?
#
loop_
_entity_poly.entity_id
_entity_poly.type
_entity_poly.pdbx_seq_one_letter_code
_entity_poly.pdbx_strand_id
1 'polypeptide(L)'
;MASTTARGVIYIHSAPRALCPHLEWAVGRALGRAVNFDWADQPVLSGSRRAEFYWEGPVGTGAALATAIRGWEHLRFEVSEDPTPRSDGGRWMHTPGLGIHFAQTDTVGNLVIGEDRIRYAMEIAAGDPAELQRELQVALGAAWDDELEPFRHASDDAPVVWLHKVG
;
A
#
# COMPACT_ATOMS: atom_id res chain seq x y z
N MET A 1 28.18 -0.58 7.26
CA MET A 1 27.50 -0.03 6.07
C MET A 1 26.32 0.78 6.57
N ALA A 2 26.18 2.05 6.21
CA ALA A 2 25.00 2.82 6.59
C ALA A 2 23.79 2.18 5.92
N SER A 3 22.95 1.48 6.69
CA SER A 3 21.64 1.05 6.22
C SER A 3 20.88 2.31 5.84
N THR A 4 20.51 2.46 4.56
CA THR A 4 19.61 3.52 4.17
C THR A 4 18.27 3.24 4.82
N THR A 5 17.93 4.06 5.81
CA THR A 5 16.61 4.04 6.44
C THR A 5 15.60 4.56 5.43
N ALA A 6 14.57 3.77 5.18
CA ALA A 6 13.35 4.17 4.50
C ALA A 6 12.24 4.37 5.53
N ARG A 7 11.17 5.01 5.08
CA ARG A 7 9.96 5.25 5.86
C ARG A 7 8.74 5.06 4.97
N GLY A 8 7.58 5.01 5.57
CA GLY A 8 6.34 4.96 4.81
C GLY A 8 5.14 4.78 5.73
N VAL A 9 4.01 4.41 5.14
CA VAL A 9 2.75 4.26 5.84
C VAL A 9 2.09 2.94 5.46
N ILE A 10 1.50 2.27 6.44
CA ILE A 10 0.54 1.20 6.23
C ILE A 10 -0.85 1.83 6.37
N TYR A 11 -1.67 1.72 5.33
CA TYR A 11 -3.10 2.04 5.37
C TYR A 11 -3.88 0.73 5.44
N ILE A 12 -4.53 0.46 6.56
CA ILE A 12 -5.52 -0.61 6.63
C ILE A 12 -6.87 0.00 6.31
N HIS A 13 -7.37 -0.30 5.11
CA HIS A 13 -8.63 0.23 4.59
C HIS A 13 -9.85 -0.51 5.14
N SER A 14 -9.73 -1.83 5.29
CA SER A 14 -10.74 -2.63 5.98
C SER A 14 -10.13 -3.92 6.53
N ALA A 15 -10.41 -4.23 7.79
CA ALA A 15 -10.09 -5.49 8.42
C ALA A 15 -11.21 -5.93 9.38
N PRO A 16 -11.56 -7.22 9.47
CA PRO A 16 -12.44 -7.70 10.54
C PRO A 16 -11.85 -7.38 11.91
N ARG A 17 -12.68 -7.01 12.89
CA ARG A 17 -12.20 -6.64 14.24
C ARG A 17 -11.35 -7.73 14.91
N ALA A 18 -11.67 -9.00 14.67
CA ALA A 18 -10.90 -10.14 15.19
C ALA A 18 -9.48 -10.24 14.60
N LEU A 19 -9.25 -9.66 13.41
CA LEU A 19 -7.97 -9.70 12.72
C LEU A 19 -6.99 -8.61 13.21
N CYS A 20 -7.48 -7.53 13.84
CA CYS A 20 -6.66 -6.39 14.27
C CYS A 20 -5.42 -6.78 15.10
N PRO A 21 -5.51 -7.63 16.14
CA PRO A 21 -4.33 -8.01 16.92
C PRO A 21 -3.30 -8.84 16.11
N HIS A 22 -3.77 -9.61 15.12
CA HIS A 22 -2.89 -10.40 14.27
C HIS A 22 -2.13 -9.54 13.26
N LEU A 23 -2.75 -8.46 12.77
CA LEU A 23 -2.09 -7.47 11.93
C LEU A 23 -0.99 -6.74 12.70
N GLU A 24 -1.28 -6.28 13.91
CA GLU A 24 -0.27 -5.67 14.78
C GLU A 24 0.89 -6.63 15.07
N TRP A 25 0.60 -7.90 15.31
CA TRP A 25 1.64 -8.90 15.52
C TRP A 25 2.49 -9.17 14.27
N ALA A 26 1.86 -9.29 13.09
CA ALA A 26 2.56 -9.51 11.82
C ALA A 26 3.45 -8.31 11.46
N VAL A 27 2.92 -7.09 11.59
CA VAL A 27 3.66 -5.84 11.38
C VAL A 27 4.79 -5.71 12.39
N GLY A 28 4.51 -5.95 13.67
CA GLY A 28 5.52 -5.87 14.72
C GLY A 28 6.66 -6.86 14.53
N ARG A 29 6.37 -8.07 14.06
CA ARG A 29 7.39 -9.05 13.66
C ARG A 29 8.24 -8.53 12.51
N ALA A 30 7.62 -7.97 11.46
CA ALA A 30 8.34 -7.43 10.31
C ALA A 30 9.22 -6.22 10.67
N LEU A 31 8.79 -5.39 11.63
CA LEU A 31 9.56 -4.24 12.14
C LEU A 31 10.54 -4.59 13.26
N GLY A 32 10.50 -5.82 13.78
CA GLY A 32 11.33 -6.25 14.92
C GLY A 32 10.98 -5.60 16.25
N ARG A 33 9.78 -5.02 16.40
CA ARG A 33 9.31 -4.37 17.63
C ARG A 33 7.80 -4.46 17.77
N ALA A 34 7.28 -4.40 18.99
CA ALA A 34 5.84 -4.29 19.19
C ALA A 34 5.29 -2.99 18.58
N VAL A 35 4.09 -3.07 18.02
CA VAL A 35 3.33 -1.94 17.46
C VAL A 35 1.91 -1.98 17.99
N ASN A 36 1.28 -0.81 18.04
CA ASN A 36 -0.14 -0.68 18.32
C ASN A 36 -0.70 0.27 17.26
N PHE A 37 -1.85 -0.08 16.68
CA PHE A 37 -2.52 0.72 15.68
C PHE A 37 -3.65 1.51 16.35
N ASP A 38 -3.89 2.73 15.88
CA ASP A 38 -5.09 3.47 16.26
C ASP A 38 -6.24 3.04 15.34
N TRP A 39 -6.99 2.03 15.80
CA TRP A 39 -8.08 1.47 15.03
C TRP A 39 -9.32 2.36 15.12
N ALA A 40 -9.90 2.72 13.98
CA ALA A 40 -11.23 3.34 13.87
C ALA A 40 -12.23 2.39 13.19
N ASP A 41 -13.52 2.69 13.31
CA ASP A 41 -14.55 2.02 12.50
C ASP A 41 -14.47 2.50 11.05
N GLN A 42 -14.67 1.58 10.09
CA GLN A 42 -14.69 1.91 8.66
C GLN A 42 -16.15 2.16 8.21
N PRO A 43 -16.53 3.40 7.87
CA PRO A 43 -17.92 3.73 7.52
C PRO A 43 -18.43 3.04 6.25
N VAL A 44 -17.55 2.71 5.30
CA VAL A 44 -17.92 2.11 4.00
C VAL A 44 -18.34 0.65 4.15
N LEU A 45 -17.77 -0.06 5.12
CA LEU A 45 -18.03 -1.48 5.36
C LEU A 45 -18.26 -1.71 6.85
N SER A 46 -19.55 -1.76 7.23
CA SER A 46 -19.97 -1.98 8.60
C SER A 46 -19.33 -3.23 9.22
N GLY A 47 -18.88 -3.11 10.47
CA GLY A 47 -18.20 -4.19 11.21
C GLY A 47 -16.71 -4.36 10.88
N SER A 48 -16.19 -3.62 9.90
CA SER A 48 -14.76 -3.57 9.62
C SER A 48 -14.07 -2.38 10.32
N ARG A 49 -12.78 -2.54 10.58
CA ARG A 49 -11.90 -1.57 11.20
C ARG A 49 -10.88 -1.09 10.19
N ARG A 50 -10.36 0.10 10.43
CA ARG A 50 -9.31 0.74 9.63
C ARG A 50 -8.27 1.38 10.54
N ALA A 51 -7.07 1.60 10.02
CA ALA A 51 -5.97 2.23 10.76
C ALA A 51 -4.92 2.78 9.79
N GLU A 52 -4.15 3.75 10.28
CA GLU A 52 -2.94 4.23 9.61
C GLU A 52 -1.75 4.05 10.55
N PHE A 53 -0.64 3.57 10.02
CA PHE A 53 0.56 3.34 10.82
C PHE A 53 1.82 3.78 10.07
N TYR A 54 2.47 4.83 10.58
CA TYR A 54 3.77 5.27 10.10
C TYR A 54 4.87 4.31 10.57
N TRP A 55 5.79 3.98 9.68
CA TRP A 55 6.92 3.10 9.97
C TRP A 55 8.23 3.67 9.45
N GLU A 56 9.32 3.23 10.09
CA GLU A 56 10.70 3.44 9.65
C GLU A 56 11.45 2.13 9.76
N GLY A 57 12.34 1.86 8.81
CA GLY A 57 13.12 0.63 8.75
C GLY A 57 14.13 0.65 7.60
N PRO A 58 14.90 -0.42 7.37
CA PRO A 58 15.75 -0.54 6.20
C PRO A 58 14.94 -0.46 4.89
N VAL A 59 15.55 -0.01 3.79
CA VAL A 59 14.96 -0.14 2.44
C VAL A 59 14.46 -1.57 2.19
N GLY A 60 13.27 -1.70 1.60
CA GLY A 60 12.57 -2.97 1.39
C GLY A 60 11.65 -3.38 2.54
N THR A 61 11.55 -2.59 3.61
CA THR A 61 10.61 -2.83 4.71
C THR A 61 9.16 -2.78 4.23
N GLY A 62 8.80 -1.89 3.29
CA GLY A 62 7.44 -1.82 2.73
C GLY A 62 7.01 -3.13 2.07
N ALA A 63 7.89 -3.74 1.28
CA ALA A 63 7.66 -5.05 0.67
C ALA A 63 7.53 -6.17 1.72
N ALA A 64 8.35 -6.13 2.77
CA ALA A 64 8.30 -7.09 3.87
C ALA A 64 6.99 -6.98 4.66
N LEU A 65 6.52 -5.75 4.91
CA LEU A 65 5.24 -5.47 5.57
C LEU A 65 4.06 -5.97 4.75
N ALA A 66 3.98 -5.60 3.47
CA ALA A 66 2.93 -6.06 2.57
C ALA A 66 2.90 -7.61 2.47
N THR A 67 4.07 -8.23 2.48
CA THR A 67 4.19 -9.70 2.52
C THR A 67 3.72 -10.30 3.84
N ALA A 68 4.02 -9.68 4.97
CA ALA A 68 3.67 -10.19 6.29
C ALA A 68 2.16 -10.17 6.56
N ILE A 69 1.44 -9.20 5.97
CA ILE A 69 0.01 -9.00 6.22
C ILE A 69 -0.91 -9.45 5.10
N ARG A 70 -0.41 -9.95 3.95
CA ARG A 70 -1.29 -10.44 2.87
C ARG A 70 -1.97 -11.78 3.23
N GLY A 71 -3.03 -12.10 2.49
CA GLY A 71 -3.63 -13.44 2.51
C GLY A 71 -4.75 -13.67 3.52
N TRP A 72 -5.23 -12.61 4.17
CA TRP A 72 -6.42 -12.67 5.03
C TRP A 72 -7.69 -12.34 4.26
N GLU A 73 -8.75 -13.09 4.53
CA GLU A 73 -10.07 -12.81 3.99
C GLU A 73 -10.56 -11.42 4.47
N HIS A 74 -11.22 -10.69 3.58
CA HIS A 74 -11.75 -9.34 3.84
C HIS A 74 -10.74 -8.24 4.21
N LEU A 75 -9.43 -8.49 4.08
CA LEU A 75 -8.41 -7.48 4.31
C LEU A 75 -8.11 -6.64 3.06
N ARG A 76 -8.26 -5.32 3.19
CA ARG A 76 -7.81 -4.33 2.20
C ARG A 76 -6.77 -3.44 2.83
N PHE A 77 -5.64 -3.26 2.15
CA PHE A 77 -4.59 -2.40 2.65
C PHE A 77 -3.74 -1.80 1.53
N GLU A 78 -3.00 -0.77 1.89
CA GLU A 78 -1.89 -0.25 1.12
C GLU A 78 -0.66 -0.11 2.00
N VAL A 79 0.51 -0.34 1.43
CA VAL A 79 1.79 0.01 2.06
C VAL A 79 2.53 0.94 1.11
N SER A 80 2.98 2.08 1.61
CA SER A 80 3.93 2.93 0.90
C SER A 80 5.33 2.78 1.50
N GLU A 81 6.34 2.94 0.67
CA GLU A 81 7.74 3.18 1.02
C GLU A 81 8.20 4.41 0.27
N ASP A 82 8.63 5.43 1.01
CA ASP A 82 9.17 6.66 0.45
C ASP A 82 10.53 6.38 -0.23
N PRO A 83 10.81 7.05 -1.36
CA PRO A 83 12.12 6.97 -1.99
C PRO A 83 13.21 7.51 -1.08
N THR A 84 14.40 6.93 -1.19
CA THR A 84 15.60 7.40 -0.50
C THR A 84 16.60 7.96 -1.52
N PRO A 85 17.69 8.60 -1.10
CA PRO A 85 18.76 9.00 -2.04
C PRO A 85 19.40 7.84 -2.82
N ARG A 86 19.09 6.59 -2.49
CA ARG A 86 19.69 5.39 -3.10
C ARG A 86 18.67 4.32 -3.51
N SER A 87 17.38 4.58 -3.37
CA SER A 87 16.34 3.63 -3.72
C SER A 87 15.09 4.37 -4.18
N ASP A 88 14.41 3.80 -5.16
CA ASP A 88 13.08 4.26 -5.55
C ASP A 88 12.07 3.99 -4.44
N GLY A 89 10.92 4.66 -4.53
CA GLY A 89 9.79 4.39 -3.64
C GLY A 89 8.94 3.24 -4.16
N GLY A 90 7.97 2.83 -3.36
CA GLY A 90 7.07 1.75 -3.72
C GLY A 90 5.69 1.89 -3.09
N ARG A 91 4.68 1.42 -3.81
CA ARG A 91 3.32 1.26 -3.31
C ARG A 91 2.88 -0.19 -3.54
N TRP A 92 2.42 -0.83 -2.48
CA TRP A 92 1.78 -2.15 -2.54
C TRP A 92 0.32 -1.99 -2.18
N MET A 93 -0.57 -2.38 -3.08
CA MET A 93 -2.02 -2.38 -2.87
C MET A 93 -2.51 -3.82 -2.75
N HIS A 94 -3.37 -4.11 -1.78
CA HIS A 94 -3.95 -5.43 -1.60
C HIS A 94 -5.47 -5.36 -1.54
N THR A 95 -6.11 -6.24 -2.30
CA THR A 95 -7.53 -6.56 -2.08
C THR A 95 -7.74 -8.06 -1.93
N PRO A 96 -8.81 -8.50 -1.26
CA PRO A 96 -9.09 -9.92 -1.08
C PRO A 96 -9.24 -10.69 -2.41
N GLY A 97 -9.80 -10.05 -3.43
CA GLY A 97 -10.08 -10.69 -4.72
C GLY A 97 -8.89 -10.64 -5.69
N LEU A 98 -8.11 -9.56 -5.68
CA LEU A 98 -7.06 -9.32 -6.66
C LEU A 98 -5.66 -9.68 -6.14
N GLY A 99 -5.47 -9.79 -4.83
CA GLY A 99 -4.16 -9.99 -4.22
C GLY A 99 -3.32 -8.71 -4.24
N ILE A 100 -1.99 -8.85 -4.37
CA ILE A 100 -1.05 -7.71 -4.35
C ILE A 100 -0.83 -7.15 -5.75
N HIS A 101 -0.99 -5.83 -5.89
CA HIS A 101 -0.36 -5.04 -6.94
C HIS A 101 0.80 -4.24 -6.35
N PHE A 102 1.90 -4.17 -7.09
CA PHE A 102 3.06 -3.35 -6.76
C PHE A 102 3.32 -2.34 -7.87
N ALA A 103 3.58 -1.10 -7.46
CA ALA A 103 4.01 -0.03 -8.32
C ALA A 103 5.23 0.68 -7.71
N GLN A 104 6.26 0.89 -8.52
CA GLN A 104 7.35 1.79 -8.18
C GLN A 104 6.84 3.24 -8.18
N THR A 105 7.36 4.07 -7.28
CA THR A 105 7.07 5.50 -7.26
C THR A 105 8.33 6.35 -7.40
N ASP A 106 8.20 7.51 -8.03
CA ASP A 106 9.26 8.52 -8.09
C ASP A 106 9.39 9.32 -6.79
N THR A 107 10.30 10.30 -6.78
CA THR A 107 10.62 11.15 -5.62
C THR A 107 9.48 12.01 -5.10
N VAL A 108 8.42 12.22 -5.90
CA VAL A 108 7.24 13.01 -5.53
C VAL A 108 5.99 12.14 -5.37
N GLY A 109 6.12 10.81 -5.51
CA GLY A 109 5.04 9.85 -5.31
C GLY A 109 4.26 9.49 -6.57
N ASN A 110 4.70 9.89 -7.77
CA ASN A 110 4.06 9.43 -9.00
C ASN A 110 4.37 7.97 -9.24
N LEU A 111 3.37 7.22 -9.70
CA LEU A 111 3.57 5.85 -10.17
C LEU A 111 4.42 5.85 -11.45
N VAL A 112 5.43 4.99 -11.48
CA VAL A 112 6.34 4.83 -12.62
C VAL A 112 6.08 3.49 -13.31
N ILE A 113 5.71 3.54 -14.59
CA ILE A 113 5.65 2.35 -15.44
C ILE A 113 6.96 2.25 -16.22
N GLY A 114 7.72 1.18 -15.96
CA GLY A 114 8.98 0.91 -16.66
C GLY A 114 8.78 0.61 -18.14
N GLU A 115 9.80 0.92 -18.94
CA GLU A 115 9.84 0.68 -20.39
C GLU A 115 9.48 -0.76 -20.75
N ASP A 116 9.98 -1.75 -20.02
CA ASP A 116 9.69 -3.16 -20.28
C ASP A 116 8.20 -3.52 -20.06
N ARG A 117 7.50 -2.85 -19.14
CA ARG A 117 6.05 -3.04 -18.98
C ARG A 117 5.27 -2.42 -20.12
N ILE A 118 5.72 -1.28 -20.66
CA ILE A 118 5.12 -0.68 -21.86
C ILE A 118 5.35 -1.58 -23.08
N ARG A 119 6.59 -2.07 -23.28
CA ARG A 119 6.91 -3.01 -24.37
C ARG A 119 6.08 -4.28 -24.28
N TYR A 120 5.96 -4.85 -23.08
CA TYR A 120 5.12 -6.02 -22.84
C TYR A 120 3.67 -5.75 -23.23
N ALA A 121 3.08 -4.63 -22.80
CA ALA A 121 1.71 -4.26 -23.16
C ALA A 121 1.53 -4.13 -24.69
N MET A 122 2.50 -3.53 -25.38
CA MET A 122 2.48 -3.43 -26.84
C MET A 122 2.58 -4.79 -27.55
N GLU A 123 3.41 -5.70 -27.02
CA GLU A 123 3.58 -7.05 -27.55
C GLU A 123 2.29 -7.88 -27.40
N ILE A 124 1.71 -7.91 -26.18
CA ILE A 124 0.46 -8.61 -25.90
C ILE A 124 -0.69 -8.05 -26.75
N ALA A 125 -0.74 -6.73 -26.92
CA ALA A 125 -1.77 -6.08 -27.72
C ALA A 125 -1.76 -6.51 -29.20
N ALA A 126 -0.61 -6.88 -29.75
CA ALA A 126 -0.46 -7.30 -31.15
C ALA A 126 -1.14 -6.34 -32.17
N GLY A 127 -1.18 -5.04 -31.87
CA GLY A 127 -1.81 -4.00 -32.69
C GLY A 127 -3.28 -3.70 -32.39
N ASP A 128 -3.91 -4.40 -31.45
CA ASP A 128 -5.26 -4.11 -30.96
C ASP A 128 -5.24 -2.99 -29.89
N PRO A 129 -5.85 -1.81 -30.15
CA PRO A 129 -5.89 -0.72 -29.18
C PRO A 129 -6.65 -1.07 -27.88
N ALA A 130 -7.67 -1.92 -27.94
CA ALA A 130 -8.44 -2.30 -26.76
C ALA A 130 -7.61 -3.17 -25.82
N GLU A 131 -6.82 -4.09 -26.39
CA GLU A 131 -5.92 -4.95 -25.62
C GLU A 131 -4.75 -4.15 -25.04
N LEU A 132 -4.20 -3.17 -25.79
CA LEU A 132 -3.22 -2.23 -25.26
C LEU A 132 -3.77 -1.46 -24.06
N GLN A 133 -4.99 -0.94 -24.19
CA GLN A 133 -5.65 -0.23 -23.08
C GLN A 133 -5.80 -1.15 -21.88
N ARG A 134 -6.24 -2.40 -22.07
CA ARG A 134 -6.40 -3.40 -21.00
C ARG A 134 -5.09 -3.64 -20.26
N GLU A 135 -3.99 -3.87 -20.96
CA GLU A 135 -2.68 -4.12 -20.36
C GLU A 135 -2.12 -2.89 -19.63
N LEU A 136 -2.36 -1.68 -20.15
CA LEU A 136 -2.01 -0.45 -19.45
C LEU A 136 -2.81 -0.27 -18.15
N GLN A 137 -4.11 -0.62 -18.14
CA GLN A 137 -4.92 -0.58 -16.91
C GLN A 137 -4.40 -1.57 -15.85
N VAL A 138 -3.95 -2.76 -16.28
CA VAL A 138 -3.30 -3.73 -15.38
C VAL A 138 -2.00 -3.16 -14.83
N ALA A 139 -1.17 -2.54 -15.67
CA ALA A 139 0.08 -1.94 -15.25
C ALA A 139 -0.14 -0.81 -14.23
N LEU A 140 -1.14 0.04 -14.46
CA LEU A 140 -1.55 1.12 -13.57
C LEU A 140 -2.16 0.63 -12.25
N GLY A 141 -2.67 -0.60 -12.21
CA GLY A 141 -3.34 -1.14 -11.02
C GLY A 141 -4.79 -0.65 -10.87
N ALA A 142 -5.44 -0.25 -11.95
CA ALA A 142 -6.75 0.41 -11.93
C ALA A 142 -7.83 -0.39 -11.19
N ALA A 143 -7.85 -1.72 -11.32
CA ALA A 143 -8.80 -2.57 -10.60
C ALA A 143 -8.61 -2.53 -9.07
N TRP A 144 -7.38 -2.31 -8.60
CA TRP A 144 -7.11 -2.10 -7.17
C TRP A 144 -7.56 -0.72 -6.73
N ASP A 145 -7.27 0.31 -7.52
CA ASP A 145 -7.75 1.67 -7.24
C ASP A 145 -9.27 1.70 -7.16
N ASP A 146 -9.98 1.14 -8.14
CA ASP A 146 -11.45 1.09 -8.16
C ASP A 146 -12.05 0.40 -6.90
N GLU A 147 -11.42 -0.67 -6.41
CA GLU A 147 -11.89 -1.35 -5.21
C GLU A 147 -11.53 -0.59 -3.90
N LEU A 148 -10.37 0.06 -3.86
CA LEU A 148 -9.88 0.75 -2.66
C LEU A 148 -10.42 2.17 -2.52
N GLU A 149 -10.75 2.85 -3.62
CA GLU A 149 -11.15 4.27 -3.65
C GLU A 149 -12.29 4.58 -2.67
N PRO A 150 -13.37 3.79 -2.58
CA PRO A 150 -14.43 4.04 -1.61
C PRO A 150 -13.90 4.10 -0.16
N PHE A 151 -12.92 3.27 0.18
CA PHE A 151 -12.35 3.17 1.52
C PHE A 151 -11.33 4.29 1.83
N ARG A 152 -10.68 4.87 0.81
CA ARG A 152 -9.72 5.98 0.96
C ARG A 152 -10.40 7.26 1.40
N HIS A 153 -11.54 7.62 0.80
CA HIS A 153 -12.28 8.85 1.14
C HIS A 153 -12.84 8.87 2.55
N ALA A 154 -13.06 7.70 3.15
CA ALA A 154 -13.44 7.64 4.55
C ALA A 154 -12.37 8.25 5.49
N SER A 155 -11.12 8.41 5.03
CA SER A 155 -10.01 9.03 5.80
C SER A 155 -10.20 10.51 6.09
N ASP A 156 -11.03 11.21 5.31
CA ASP A 156 -11.12 12.67 5.40
C ASP A 156 -11.70 13.15 6.76
N ASP A 157 -12.34 12.25 7.52
CA ASP A 157 -12.87 12.52 8.87
C ASP A 157 -11.89 12.19 10.01
N ALA A 158 -10.67 11.72 9.71
CA ALA A 158 -9.67 11.42 10.73
C ALA A 158 -9.06 12.71 11.33
N PRO A 159 -8.85 12.78 12.67
CA PRO A 159 -8.29 13.97 13.30
C PRO A 159 -6.86 14.22 12.81
N VAL A 160 -6.66 15.38 12.15
CA VAL A 160 -5.34 15.85 11.70
C VAL A 160 -4.42 16.03 12.91
N VAL A 161 -3.41 15.17 13.05
CA VAL A 161 -2.34 15.35 14.03
C VAL A 161 -1.37 16.41 13.51
N TRP A 162 -1.48 17.63 14.02
CA TRP A 162 -0.52 18.69 13.74
C TRP A 162 0.84 18.33 14.37
N LEU A 163 1.82 17.99 13.53
CA LEU A 163 3.23 17.89 13.95
C LEU A 163 3.74 19.30 14.31
N HIS A 164 3.72 19.63 15.59
CA HIS A 164 4.38 20.83 16.10
C HIS A 164 5.90 20.69 15.93
N LYS A 165 6.48 21.59 15.14
CA LYS A 165 7.93 21.79 15.03
C LYS A 165 8.47 22.20 16.40
N VAL A 166 9.25 21.32 17.04
CA VAL A 166 10.10 21.71 18.17
C VAL A 166 11.34 22.41 17.60
N GLY A 167 11.70 23.54 18.22
CA GLY A 167 12.70 24.49 17.74
C GLY A 167 14.15 24.02 17.82
#